data_AF-A0AAV7HHJ4-F1
#
_entry.id   AF-A0AAV7HHJ4-F1
#
_cell.length_a   1.000
_cell.length_b   1.000
_cell.length_c   1.000
_cell.angle_alpha   90.00
_cell.angle_beta   90.00
_cell.angle_gamma   90.00
#
_symmetry.space_group_name_H-M   'P 1'
#
loop_
_entity.id
_entity.type
_entity.pdbx_description
1 polymer ?
#
loop_
_entity_poly.entity_id
_entity_poly.type
_entity_poly.pdbx_seq_one_letter_code
_entity_poly.pdbx_strand_id
1 'polypeptide(L)'
;MLSSDEFKVQSCLLSSELILLKAHEAVSSEYEHGRKEWGSQIGFNYGSLVEDYYTGYRLHCQGWQSVFCNPDRPTFLGEAPKSLVDALSQGKRWFVGLYQICFPRYYPLSYGSRKISLLA
;
A
#
# COMPACT_ATOMS: atom_id res chain seq x y z
N MET A 1 28.11 31.56 -18.97
CA MET A 1 27.38 30.54 -19.75
C MET A 1 28.18 29.28 -19.65
N LEU A 2 27.71 28.31 -18.86
CA LEU A 2 28.35 26.99 -18.78
C LEU A 2 28.09 26.24 -20.08
N SER A 3 29.09 25.51 -20.57
CA SER A 3 29.09 24.90 -21.91
C SER A 3 28.06 23.76 -21.98
N SER A 4 27.43 23.54 -23.13
CA SER A 4 26.48 22.45 -23.37
C SER A 4 27.06 21.06 -23.09
N ASP A 5 28.38 20.93 -23.16
CA ASP A 5 29.10 19.68 -22.87
C ASP A 5 29.18 19.40 -21.36
N GLU A 6 29.27 20.43 -20.51
CA GLU A 6 29.19 20.26 -19.04
C GLU A 6 27.80 19.79 -18.62
N PHE A 7 26.74 20.28 -19.28
CA PHE A 7 25.37 19.88 -18.98
C PHE A 7 25.08 18.41 -19.38
N LYS A 8 25.68 17.94 -20.49
CA LYS A 8 25.54 16.56 -20.98
C LYS A 8 26.36 15.56 -20.16
N VAL A 9 27.52 15.97 -19.65
CA VAL A 9 28.31 15.19 -18.69
C VAL A 9 27.60 15.10 -17.35
N GLN A 10 26.94 16.17 -16.88
CA GLN A 10 26.11 16.17 -15.66
C GLN A 10 24.89 15.24 -15.78
N SER A 11 24.23 15.19 -16.96
CA SER A 11 23.08 14.29 -17.18
C SER A 11 23.47 12.81 -17.29
N CYS A 12 24.71 12.52 -17.70
CA CYS A 12 25.28 11.16 -17.72
C CYS A 12 25.79 10.69 -16.34
N LEU A 13 25.78 11.55 -15.32
CA LEU A 13 26.24 11.27 -13.94
C LEU A 13 25.09 11.06 -12.94
N LEU A 14 23.91 10.61 -13.37
CA LEU A 14 23.18 9.64 -12.54
C LEU A 14 23.97 8.33 -12.58
N SER A 15 25.15 8.34 -11.95
CA SER A 15 26.01 7.18 -11.90
C SER A 15 25.23 6.06 -11.22
N SER A 16 25.40 4.83 -11.68
CA SER A 16 24.83 3.65 -11.04
C SER A 16 25.08 3.64 -9.53
N GLU A 17 26.24 4.17 -9.11
CA GLU A 17 26.63 4.34 -7.72
C GLU A 17 25.70 5.29 -6.94
N LEU A 18 25.31 6.43 -7.53
CA LEU A 18 24.36 7.36 -6.90
C LEU A 18 22.96 6.74 -6.73
N ILE A 19 22.50 5.98 -7.72
CA ILE A 19 21.21 5.25 -7.65
C ILE A 19 21.27 4.20 -6.53
N LEU A 20 22.38 3.46 -6.43
CA LEU A 20 22.58 2.47 -5.37
C LEU A 20 22.64 3.11 -3.98
N LEU A 21 23.33 4.23 -3.83
CA LEU A 21 23.36 4.99 -2.58
C LEU A 21 21.97 5.47 -2.17
N LYS A 22 21.17 5.97 -3.12
CA LYS A 22 19.79 6.40 -2.88
C LYS A 22 18.86 5.23 -2.56
N ALA A 23 19.04 4.08 -3.20
CA ALA A 23 18.31 2.86 -2.86
C ALA A 23 18.66 2.37 -1.45
N HIS A 24 19.94 2.41 -1.06
CA HIS A 24 20.38 2.07 0.30
C HIS A 24 19.78 3.02 1.35
N GLU A 25 19.75 4.32 1.06
CA GLU A 25 19.04 5.30 1.91
C GLU A 25 17.54 4.97 2.01
N ALA A 26 16.91 4.55 0.91
CA ALA A 26 15.49 4.23 0.84
C ALA A 26 15.04 3.04 1.68
N VAL A 27 15.92 2.06 1.88
CA VAL A 27 15.64 0.84 2.68
C VAL A 27 16.14 0.94 4.12
N SER A 28 16.76 2.06 4.50
CA SER A 28 17.24 2.30 5.86
C SER A 28 16.08 2.29 6.87
N SER A 29 16.32 1.77 8.08
CA SER A 29 15.33 1.80 9.17
C SER A 29 14.92 3.22 9.57
N GLU A 30 15.80 4.19 9.34
CA GLU A 30 15.55 5.61 9.62
C GLU A 30 14.79 6.33 8.49
N TYR A 31 14.53 5.67 7.35
CA TYR A 31 13.94 6.34 6.19
C TYR A 31 12.58 6.96 6.49
N GLU A 32 11.75 6.27 7.30
CA GLU A 32 10.45 6.77 7.72
C GLU A 32 10.52 7.68 8.95
N HIS A 33 11.68 7.75 9.62
CA HIS A 33 11.87 8.61 10.78
C HIS A 33 11.72 10.08 10.40
N GLY A 34 10.82 10.78 11.09
CA GLY A 34 10.46 12.17 10.76
C GLY A 34 9.55 12.34 9.53
N ARG A 35 9.30 11.29 8.73
CA ARG A 35 8.42 11.33 7.55
C ARG A 35 7.06 10.72 7.85
N LYS A 36 6.26 11.48 8.60
CA LYS A 36 4.95 11.04 9.14
C LYS A 36 3.90 10.63 8.09
N GLU A 37 4.15 10.90 6.81
CA GLU A 37 3.25 10.58 5.70
C GLU A 37 3.34 9.12 5.26
N TRP A 38 4.52 8.49 5.40
CA TRP A 38 4.70 7.06 5.16
C TRP A 38 3.87 6.27 6.16
N GLY A 39 3.11 5.30 5.67
CA GLY A 39 2.21 4.51 6.52
C GLY A 39 0.89 5.18 6.87
N SER A 40 0.76 6.50 6.71
CA SER A 40 -0.47 7.23 7.03
C SER A 40 -1.21 7.72 5.78
N GLN A 41 -0.50 8.17 4.75
CA GLN A 41 -1.06 8.65 3.49
C GLN A 41 -0.38 8.03 2.26
N ILE A 42 0.90 7.70 2.39
CA ILE A 42 1.75 7.16 1.33
C ILE A 42 2.09 5.70 1.65
N GLY A 43 2.04 4.84 0.63
CA GLY A 43 2.36 3.42 0.76
C GLY A 43 1.21 2.61 1.39
N PHE A 44 1.58 1.50 2.04
CA PHE A 44 0.62 0.69 2.81
C PHE A 44 0.20 1.42 4.07
N ASN A 45 -1.08 1.43 4.37
CA ASN A 45 -1.62 2.12 5.52
C ASN A 45 -1.46 1.30 6.81
N TYR A 46 -0.70 1.82 7.78
CA TYR A 46 -0.39 1.15 9.04
C TYR A 46 -1.57 1.19 10.03
N GLY A 47 -1.53 0.28 11.01
CA GLY A 47 -2.41 0.32 12.19
C GLY A 47 -3.60 -0.64 12.15
N SER A 48 -3.68 -1.56 11.19
CA SER A 48 -4.65 -2.66 11.18
C SER A 48 -3.99 -3.99 10.86
N LEU A 49 -4.53 -5.09 11.38
CA LEU A 49 -4.16 -6.46 10.99
C LEU A 49 -4.61 -6.85 9.58
N VAL A 50 -5.42 -6.00 8.93
CA VAL A 50 -5.86 -6.12 7.53
C VAL A 50 -5.48 -4.84 6.77
N GLU A 51 -4.18 -4.52 6.74
CA GLU A 51 -3.69 -3.31 6.05
C GLU A 51 -3.98 -3.31 4.55
N ASP A 52 -4.07 -4.49 3.93
CA ASP A 52 -4.44 -4.70 2.53
C ASP A 52 -5.83 -4.12 2.23
N TYR A 53 -6.82 -4.53 3.01
CA TYR A 53 -8.18 -4.03 2.94
C TYR A 53 -8.23 -2.53 3.27
N TYR A 54 -7.55 -2.12 4.34
CA TYR A 54 -7.57 -0.71 4.77
C TYR A 54 -6.99 0.24 3.72
N THR A 55 -5.85 -0.13 3.13
CA THR A 55 -5.18 0.64 2.09
C THR A 55 -6.07 0.74 0.85
N GLY A 56 -6.63 -0.39 0.40
CA GLY A 56 -7.56 -0.42 -0.74
C GLY A 56 -8.79 0.46 -0.50
N TYR A 57 -9.40 0.37 0.69
CA TYR A 57 -10.52 1.22 1.08
C TYR A 57 -10.16 2.72 1.02
N ARG A 58 -8.98 3.13 1.48
CA ARG A 58 -8.55 4.53 1.42
C ARG A 58 -8.29 5.00 -0.01
N LEU A 59 -7.69 4.16 -0.85
CA LEU A 59 -7.52 4.45 -2.29
C LEU A 59 -8.88 4.67 -2.96
N HIS A 60 -9.87 3.81 -2.67
CA HIS A 60 -11.23 4.00 -3.16
C HIS A 60 -11.88 5.31 -2.67
N CYS A 61 -11.69 5.67 -1.40
CA CYS A 61 -12.15 6.98 -0.88
C CYS A 61 -11.49 8.16 -1.59
N GLN A 62 -10.25 8.02 -2.04
CA GLN A 62 -9.54 9.04 -2.82
C GLN A 62 -10.02 9.14 -4.27
N GLY A 63 -10.77 8.14 -4.75
CA GLY A 63 -11.36 8.11 -6.10
C GLY A 63 -10.69 7.10 -7.04
N TRP A 64 -9.77 6.27 -6.56
CA TRP A 64 -9.21 5.18 -7.35
C TRP A 64 -10.26 4.10 -7.59
N GLN A 65 -10.23 3.49 -8.78
CA GLN A 65 -11.09 2.37 -9.15
C GLN A 65 -10.24 1.12 -9.32
N SER A 66 -10.74 -0.01 -8.81
CA SER A 66 -10.13 -1.33 -8.99
C SER A 66 -10.92 -2.09 -10.04
N VAL A 67 -10.28 -3.07 -10.67
CA VAL A 67 -10.91 -3.95 -11.65
C VAL A 67 -10.71 -5.38 -11.17
N PHE A 68 -11.80 -6.15 -11.14
CA PHE A 68 -11.77 -7.57 -10.84
C PHE A 68 -11.82 -8.36 -12.14
N CYS A 69 -10.81 -9.20 -12.36
CA CYS A 69 -10.70 -10.07 -13.53
C CYS A 69 -10.76 -11.53 -13.08
N ASN A 70 -11.70 -12.29 -13.61
CA ASN A 70 -11.87 -13.71 -13.32
C ASN A 70 -11.72 -14.56 -14.60
N PRO A 71 -10.48 -14.90 -15.00
CA PRO A 71 -10.25 -15.76 -16.16
C PRO A 71 -10.71 -17.20 -15.89
N ASP A 72 -11.11 -17.94 -16.94
CA ASP A 72 -11.57 -19.33 -16.83
C ASP A 72 -10.52 -20.27 -16.20
N ARG A 73 -9.24 -19.96 -16.42
CA ARG A 73 -8.12 -20.68 -15.80
C ARG A 73 -7.54 -19.85 -14.65
N PRO A 74 -7.37 -20.41 -13.45
CA PRO A 74 -6.75 -19.70 -12.34
C PRO A 74 -5.30 -19.36 -12.68
N THR A 75 -4.96 -18.07 -12.68
CA THR A 75 -3.59 -17.56 -12.89
C THR A 75 -2.76 -17.60 -11.61
N PHE A 76 -3.42 -17.51 -10.45
CA PHE A 76 -2.81 -17.57 -9.14
C PHE A 76 -3.39 -18.76 -8.37
N LEU A 77 -2.52 -19.65 -7.89
CA LEU A 77 -2.88 -20.79 -7.05
C LEU A 77 -2.18 -20.62 -5.70
N GLY A 78 -2.95 -20.65 -4.63
CA GLY A 78 -2.46 -20.58 -3.24
C GLY A 78 -2.76 -21.86 -2.47
N GLU A 79 -2.10 -22.04 -1.33
CA GLU A 79 -2.47 -23.08 -0.37
C GLU A 79 -3.52 -22.57 0.61
N ALA A 80 -4.50 -23.43 0.91
CA ALA A 80 -5.47 -23.20 1.97
C ALA A 80 -5.00 -23.82 3.30
N PRO A 81 -5.43 -23.28 4.45
CA PRO A 81 -5.17 -23.90 5.76
C PRO A 81 -5.64 -25.36 5.79
N LYS A 82 -4.73 -26.26 6.18
CA LYS A 82 -5.01 -27.71 6.26
C LYS A 82 -5.58 -28.12 7.63
N SER A 83 -5.46 -27.25 8.63
CA SER A 83 -5.94 -27.45 10.00
C SER A 83 -7.03 -26.44 10.37
N LEU A 84 -8.01 -26.89 11.17
CA LEU A 84 -9.04 -26.03 11.74
C LEU A 84 -8.43 -24.92 12.61
N VAL A 85 -7.35 -25.21 13.35
CA VAL A 85 -6.69 -24.24 14.22
C VAL A 85 -6.10 -23.08 13.40
N ASP A 86 -5.51 -23.40 12.24
CA ASP A 86 -4.93 -22.40 11.35
C ASP A 86 -6.03 -21.54 10.72
N ALA A 87 -7.12 -22.17 10.26
CA ALA A 87 -8.27 -21.48 9.70
C ALA A 87 -8.93 -20.53 10.72
N LEU A 88 -9.13 -20.97 11.96
CA LEU A 88 -9.68 -20.13 13.04
C LEU A 88 -8.73 -19.00 13.43
N SER A 89 -7.42 -19.27 13.45
CA SER A 89 -6.40 -18.26 13.75
C SER A 89 -6.36 -17.17 12.67
N GLN A 90 -6.48 -17.56 11.40
CA GLN A 90 -6.58 -16.63 10.27
C GLN A 90 -7.88 -15.82 10.33
N GLY A 91 -9.02 -16.49 10.52
CA GLY A 91 -10.31 -15.81 10.66
C GLY A 91 -10.29 -14.79 11.80
N LYS A 92 -9.73 -15.15 12.96
CA LYS A 92 -9.56 -14.22 14.10
C LYS A 92 -8.77 -12.98 13.70
N ARG A 93 -7.66 -13.12 12.96
CA ARG A 93 -6.86 -11.96 12.50
C ARG A 93 -7.69 -11.03 11.61
N TRP A 94 -8.48 -11.59 10.68
CA TRP A 94 -9.35 -10.80 9.82
C TRP A 94 -10.42 -10.06 10.62
N PHE A 95 -11.13 -10.74 11.52
CA PHE A 95 -12.17 -10.11 12.33
C PHE A 95 -11.62 -8.99 13.22
N VAL A 96 -10.48 -9.22 13.88
CA VAL A 96 -9.83 -8.19 14.71
C VAL A 96 -9.36 -7.02 13.86
N GLY A 97 -8.76 -7.26 12.70
CA GLY A 97 -8.31 -6.20 11.79
C GLY A 97 -9.46 -5.37 11.24
N LEU A 98 -10.55 -6.00 10.80
CA LEU A 98 -11.75 -5.31 10.35
C LEU A 98 -12.37 -4.48 11.48
N TYR A 99 -12.38 -5.01 12.70
CA TYR A 99 -12.84 -4.28 13.88
C TYR A 99 -12.00 -3.04 14.18
N GLN A 100 -10.67 -3.11 14.00
CA GLN A 100 -9.77 -1.95 14.15
C GLN A 100 -10.10 -0.81 13.17
N ILE A 101 -10.64 -1.12 11.99
CA ILE A 101 -10.99 -0.13 10.95
C ILE A 101 -12.40 0.43 11.16
N CYS A 102 -13.37 -0.40 11.56
CA CYS A 102 -14.79 0.01 11.65
C CYS A 102 -15.11 0.93 12.84
N PHE A 103 -14.25 1.01 13.87
CA PHE A 103 -14.48 1.86 15.05
C PHE A 103 -14.13 3.35 14.78
N PRO A 104 -14.67 4.31 15.57
CA PRO A 104 -15.13 5.61 15.06
C PRO A 104 -14.13 6.56 14.40
N ARG A 105 -12.82 6.26 14.43
CA ARG A 105 -11.81 7.11 13.78
C ARG A 105 -11.84 7.01 12.25
N TYR A 106 -12.44 5.96 11.68
CA TYR A 106 -12.49 5.70 10.23
C TYR A 106 -13.84 5.16 9.74
N TYR A 107 -14.96 5.69 10.27
CA TYR A 107 -16.30 5.27 9.83
C TYR A 107 -16.40 5.26 8.29
N PRO A 108 -16.70 4.10 7.66
CA PRO A 108 -16.84 4.01 6.21
C PRO A 108 -17.85 5.02 5.64
N LEU A 109 -18.89 5.28 6.44
CA LEU A 109 -19.98 6.20 6.15
C LEU A 109 -19.64 7.68 6.33
N SER A 110 -18.57 8.04 7.05
CA SER A 110 -18.19 9.46 7.24
C SER A 110 -17.07 9.90 6.31
N TYR A 111 -16.15 9.00 5.94
CA TYR A 111 -14.97 9.35 5.15
C TYR A 111 -15.14 9.13 3.63
N GLY A 112 -15.98 8.17 3.19
CA GLY A 112 -16.03 7.71 1.78
C GLY A 112 -17.34 7.94 1.01
N SER A 113 -18.40 8.39 1.67
CA SER A 113 -19.79 8.36 1.14
C SER A 113 -20.09 9.23 -0.08
N ARG A 114 -19.12 10.02 -0.59
CA ARG A 114 -19.31 10.85 -1.79
C ARG A 114 -18.73 10.26 -3.07
N LYS A 115 -17.85 9.25 -2.98
CA LYS A 115 -17.12 8.71 -4.15
C LYS A 115 -17.19 7.20 -4.34
N ILE A 116 -17.58 6.45 -3.31
CA ILE A 116 -17.81 5.01 -3.44
C ILE A 116 -19.23 4.82 -3.98
N SER A 117 -19.35 4.39 -5.24
CA SER A 117 -20.64 3.93 -5.77
C SER A 117 -21.08 2.72 -4.94
N LEU A 118 -22.20 2.85 -4.23
CA LEU A 118 -22.83 1.73 -3.51
C LEU A 118 -23.50 0.73 -4.47
N LEU A 119 -23.42 0.99 -5.78
CA LEU A 119 -23.95 0.18 -6.85
C LEU A 119 -22.80 -0.09 -7.85
N ALA A 120 -22.15 -1.22 -7.68
CA ALA A 120 -21.35 -1.89 -8.69
C ALA A 120 -21.77 -3.35 -8.69
#